data_AF-A0A3D5WK82-F1
#
_entry.id   AF-A0A3D5WK82-F1
#
_cell.length_a   1.000
_cell.length_b   1.000
_cell.length_c   1.000
_cell.angle_alpha   90.00
_cell.angle_beta   90.00
_cell.angle_gamma   90.00
#
_symmetry.space_group_name_H-M   'P 1'
#
loop_
_entity.id
_entity.type
_entity.pdbx_description
1 polymer ?
#
loop_
_entity_poly.entity_id
_entity_poly.type
_entity_poly.pdbx_seq_one_letter_code
_entity_poly.pdbx_strand_id
1 'polypeptide(L)'
;MVTSNYPILNLKNMALQGQVKIQGGGEYGIVECEYEFSQSVDETGKPTTRTMGGVIRFVMPATCDDDQFFYKWMFNKTAVYSGTFRF
;
A
#
# COMPACT_ATOMS: atom_id res chain seq x y z
N MET A 1 13.91 28.93 6.98
CA MET A 1 13.43 27.77 7.76
C MET A 1 11.93 27.72 7.57
N VAL A 2 11.45 26.85 6.67
CA VAL A 2 10.00 26.74 6.40
C VAL A 2 9.41 25.85 7.48
N THR A 3 8.64 26.43 8.39
CA THR A 3 7.92 25.70 9.42
C THR A 3 6.79 24.93 8.73
N SER A 4 6.91 23.60 8.67
CA SER A 4 5.84 22.73 8.18
C SER A 4 4.64 22.81 9.13
N ASN A 5 3.49 23.28 8.63
CA ASN A 5 2.25 23.44 9.39
C ASN A 5 1.41 22.15 9.48
N TYR A 6 1.96 21.01 9.05
CA TYR A 6 1.26 19.74 9.16
C TYR A 6 1.38 19.21 10.59
N PRO A 7 0.27 18.94 11.29
CA PRO A 7 0.34 18.33 12.60
C PRO A 7 1.06 16.98 12.49
N ILE A 8 2.09 16.77 13.30
CA ILE A 8 2.68 15.44 13.48
C ILE A 8 1.61 14.58 14.14
N LEU A 9 0.91 13.79 13.33
CA LEU A 9 -0.09 12.83 13.82
C LEU A 9 0.56 11.92 14.84
N ASN A 10 0.15 12.06 16.11
CA ASN A 10 0.57 11.17 17.18
C ASN A 10 -0.14 9.83 16.99
N LEU A 11 0.47 8.97 16.17
CA LEU A 11 -0.04 7.66 15.77
C LEU A 11 -0.20 6.67 16.95
N LYS A 12 0.28 7.00 18.16
CA LYS A 12 0.19 6.11 19.35
C LYS A 12 -1.23 5.86 19.87
N ASN A 13 -2.22 6.66 19.43
CA ASN A 13 -3.60 6.57 19.94
C ASN A 13 -4.64 6.18 18.87
N MET A 14 -4.23 5.62 17.72
CA MET A 14 -5.20 5.06 16.77
C MET A 14 -5.69 3.68 17.25
N ALA A 15 -6.98 3.39 17.03
CA ALA A 15 -7.60 2.12 17.45
C ALA A 15 -7.02 0.89 16.71
N LEU A 16 -6.46 1.09 15.51
CA LEU A 16 -5.70 0.09 14.75
C LEU A 16 -4.48 0.78 14.14
N GLN A 17 -3.28 0.22 14.31
CA GLN A 17 -2.04 0.80 13.79
C GLN A 17 -1.49 -0.08 12.66
N GLY A 18 -1.72 0.34 11.41
CA GLY A 18 -1.20 -0.34 10.24
C GLY A 18 0.17 0.21 9.81
N GLN A 19 1.05 -0.66 9.32
CA GLN A 19 2.30 -0.29 8.65
C GLN A 19 2.59 -1.20 7.45
N VAL A 20 3.21 -0.65 6.41
CA VAL A 20 3.76 -1.42 5.28
C VAL A 20 5.26 -1.17 5.16
N LYS A 21 6.01 -2.26 5.08
CA LYS A 21 7.44 -2.24 4.78
C LYS A 21 7.67 -2.76 3.38
N ILE A 22 8.34 -1.98 2.52
CA ILE A 22 8.63 -2.35 1.13
C ILE A 22 10.14 -2.50 0.94
N GLN A 23 10.57 -3.60 0.33
CA GLN A 23 11.98 -3.82 0.02
C GLN A 23 12.47 -2.77 -0.99
N GLY A 24 13.58 -2.10 -0.71
CA GLY A 24 14.10 -1.01 -1.55
C GLY A 24 13.41 0.34 -1.37
N GLY A 25 12.39 0.41 -0.50
CA GLY A 25 11.76 1.64 -0.04
C GLY A 25 11.89 1.80 1.47
N GLY A 26 10.89 2.44 2.08
CA GLY A 26 10.81 2.66 3.52
C GLY A 26 9.76 1.80 4.24
N GLU A 27 9.47 2.23 5.45
CA GLU A 27 8.35 1.77 6.27
C GLU A 27 7.34 2.91 6.41
N TYR A 28 6.10 2.63 6.04
CA TYR A 28 5.04 3.62 5.88
C TYR A 28 3.87 3.31 6.79
N GLY A 29 3.36 4.32 7.47
CA GLY A 29 2.11 4.20 8.23
C GLY A 29 0.92 4.07 7.29
N ILE A 30 -0.06 3.27 7.69
CA ILE A 30 -1.30 3.04 6.93
C ILE A 30 -2.49 3.63 7.69
N VAL A 31 -3.30 4.38 6.96
CA VAL A 31 -4.58 4.91 7.42
C VAL A 31 -5.73 3.97 7.04
N GLU A 32 -5.70 3.45 5.82
CA GLU A 32 -6.72 2.57 5.26
C GLU A 32 -6.06 1.54 4.34
N CYS A 33 -6.56 0.30 4.34
CA CYS A 33 -6.10 -0.73 3.42
C CYS A 33 -7.24 -1.69 3.08
N GLU A 34 -7.36 -1.99 1.79
CA GLU A 34 -8.35 -2.88 1.19
C GLU A 34 -7.66 -3.91 0.30
N TYR A 35 -8.09 -5.17 0.43
CA TYR A 35 -7.61 -6.29 -0.36
C TYR A 35 -8.75 -6.83 -1.19
N GLU A 36 -8.63 -6.75 -2.51
CA GLU A 36 -9.63 -7.27 -3.44
C GLU A 36 -9.06 -8.46 -4.20
N PHE A 37 -9.72 -9.61 -4.11
CA PHE A 37 -9.42 -10.80 -4.90
C PHE A 37 -10.62 -11.15 -5.77
N SER A 38 -10.39 -11.33 -7.07
CA SER A 38 -11.42 -11.73 -8.00
C SER A 38 -11.02 -13.01 -8.72
N GLN A 39 -12.00 -13.89 -8.93
CA GLN A 39 -11.84 -15.09 -9.72
C GLN A 39 -13.05 -15.23 -10.62
N SER A 40 -12.82 -15.31 -11.93
CA SER A 40 -13.89 -15.57 -12.89
C SER A 40 -14.40 -17.00 -12.74
N VAL A 41 -15.70 -17.18 -12.97
CA VAL A 41 -16.37 -18.48 -12.99
C VAL A 41 -16.84 -18.80 -14.40
N ASP A 42 -16.90 -20.09 -14.74
CA ASP A 42 -17.48 -20.56 -15.99
C ASP A 42 -19.03 -20.58 -15.96
N GLU A 43 -19.65 -20.96 -17.07
CA GLU A 43 -21.12 -21.05 -17.21
C GLU A 43 -21.78 -22.02 -16.20
N THR A 44 -20.99 -22.93 -15.60
CA THR A 44 -21.45 -23.88 -14.58
C THR A 44 -21.19 -23.40 -13.15
N GLY A 45 -20.64 -22.19 -12.98
CA GLY A 45 -20.28 -21.60 -11.70
C GLY A 45 -18.98 -22.15 -11.12
N LYS A 46 -18.19 -22.90 -11.88
CA LYS A 46 -16.89 -23.41 -11.42
C LYS A 46 -15.82 -22.33 -11.56
N PRO A 47 -14.96 -22.14 -10.55
CA PRO A 47 -13.85 -21.20 -10.66
C PRO A 47 -12.92 -21.58 -11.81
N THR A 48 -12.44 -20.58 -12.54
CA THR A 48 -11.45 -20.82 -13.59
C THR A 48 -10.15 -21.40 -13.00
N THR A 49 -9.53 -22.32 -13.75
CA THR A 49 -8.41 -23.15 -13.26
C THR A 49 -7.17 -22.36 -12.83
N ARG A 50 -6.96 -21.16 -13.38
CA ARG A 50 -5.77 -20.35 -13.08
C ARG A 50 -6.09 -19.39 -11.94
N THR A 51 -5.40 -19.56 -10.82
CA THR A 51 -5.43 -18.60 -9.71
C THR A 51 -5.06 -17.22 -10.22
N MET A 52 -5.95 -16.26 -9.97
CA MET A 52 -5.74 -14.86 -10.26
C MET A 52 -5.22 -14.13 -9.01
N GLY A 53 -4.40 -13.10 -9.25
CA GLY A 53 -3.97 -12.20 -8.20
C GLY A 53 -5.08 -11.24 -7.75
N GLY A 54 -4.76 -10.40 -6.79
CA GLY A 54 -5.63 -9.34 -6.30
C GLY A 54 -5.05 -7.96 -6.50
N VAL A 55 -5.85 -6.96 -6.17
CA VAL A 55 -5.42 -5.56 -6.07
C VAL A 55 -5.37 -5.19 -4.59
N ILE A 56 -4.27 -4.55 -4.19
CA ILE A 56 -4.12 -3.97 -2.85
C ILE A 56 -4.26 -2.46 -3.00
N ARG A 57 -5.29 -1.89 -2.38
CA ARG A 57 -5.47 -0.44 -2.30
C ARG A 57 -5.18 -0.01 -0.88
N PHE A 58 -4.36 1.03 -0.70
CA PHE A 58 -4.08 1.56 0.63
C PHE A 58 -3.90 3.08 0.59
N VAL A 59 -4.19 3.71 1.71
CA VAL A 59 -4.00 5.14 1.95
C VAL A 59 -2.95 5.29 3.04
N MET A 60 -1.93 6.10 2.74
CA MET A 60 -0.86 6.44 3.66
C MET A 60 -0.73 7.97 3.79
N PRO A 61 -0.18 8.49 4.89
CA PRO A 61 0.21 9.88 4.97
C PRO A 61 1.20 10.23 3.86
N ALA A 62 1.11 11.46 3.33
CA ALA A 62 2.07 11.93 2.33
C ALA A 62 3.49 11.93 2.91
N THR A 63 4.45 11.45 2.11
CA THR A 63 5.87 11.50 2.45
C THR A 63 6.45 12.89 2.24
N CYS A 64 7.58 13.22 2.87
CA CYS A 64 8.29 14.47 2.60
C CYS A 64 9.02 14.43 1.26
N ASP A 65 9.52 15.58 0.81
CA ASP A 65 10.23 15.73 -0.47
C ASP A 65 11.47 14.81 -0.61
N ASP A 66 12.03 14.34 0.51
CA ASP A 66 13.18 13.43 0.56
C ASP A 66 12.81 11.98 0.20
N ASP A 67 11.54 11.58 0.35
CA ASP A 67 11.07 10.23 -0.02
C ASP A 67 10.15 10.28 -1.25
N GLN A 68 10.78 10.04 -2.40
CA GLN A 68 10.16 9.96 -3.71
C GLN A 68 9.97 8.51 -4.19
N PHE A 69 10.03 7.51 -3.31
CA PHE A 69 10.02 6.09 -3.69
C PHE A 69 8.80 5.73 -4.54
N PHE A 70 7.59 6.01 -4.04
CA PHE A 70 6.35 5.71 -4.76
C PHE A 70 6.18 6.52 -6.05
N TYR A 71 6.66 7.78 -6.06
CA TYR A 71 6.65 8.60 -7.27
C TYR A 71 7.52 7.97 -8.36
N LYS A 72 8.76 7.61 -8.05
CA LYS A 72 9.68 6.96 -9.00
C LYS A 72 9.16 5.59 -9.44
N TRP A 73 8.57 4.83 -8.52
CA TRP A 73 7.96 3.54 -8.85
C TRP A 73 6.77 3.69 -9.80
N MET A 74 5.91 4.69 -9.61
CA MET A 74 4.75 4.95 -10.48
C MET A 74 5.14 5.13 -11.96
N PHE A 75 6.29 5.74 -12.25
CA PHE A 75 6.78 5.91 -13.62
C PHE A 75 7.50 4.67 -14.17
N ASN A 76 7.97 3.76 -13.30
CA ASN A 76 8.67 2.56 -13.70
C ASN A 76 7.72 1.36 -13.83
N LYS A 77 7.18 1.18 -15.05
CA LYS A 77 6.15 0.17 -15.38
C LYS A 77 6.58 -1.29 -15.16
N THR A 78 7.87 -1.59 -15.09
CA THR A 78 8.39 -2.97 -14.94
C THR A 78 8.92 -3.25 -13.54
N ALA A 79 9.05 -2.23 -12.69
CA ALA A 79 9.53 -2.42 -11.33
C ALA A 79 8.48 -3.13 -10.48
N VAL A 80 8.91 -4.21 -9.83
CA VAL A 80 8.11 -4.99 -8.89
C VAL A 80 8.88 -5.04 -7.57
N TYR A 81 8.20 -4.72 -6.48
CA TYR A 81 8.76 -4.79 -5.13
C TYR A 81 7.97 -5.76 -4.27
N SER A 82 8.69 -6.41 -3.36
CA SER A 82 8.09 -7.22 -2.31
C SER A 82 7.94 -6.40 -1.03
N GLY A 83 6.90 -6.66 -0.25
CA GLY A 83 6.65 -5.95 1.00
C GLY A 83 5.79 -6.74 1.97
N THR A 84 5.56 -6.16 3.13
CA THR A 84 4.74 -6.78 4.20
C THR A 84 3.89 -5.72 4.86
N PHE A 85 2.58 -5.98 4.91
CA PHE A 85 1.62 -5.22 5.71
C PHE A 85 1.54 -5.84 7.11
N ARG A 86 1.45 -5.00 8.14
CA ARG A 86 1.26 -5.39 9.54
C ARG A 86 0.17 -4.50 10.13
N PHE A 87 -0.79 -5.11 10.83
CA PHE A 87 -1.88 -4.45 11.56
C PHE A 87 -1.89 -4.93 13.00
#